data_AF-A0A645FQP2-F1
#
_entry.id   AF-A0A645FQP2-F1
#
_cell.length_a   1.000
_cell.length_b   1.000
_cell.length_c   1.000
_cell.angle_alpha   90.00
_cell.angle_beta   90.00
_cell.angle_gamma   90.00
#
_symmetry.space_group_name_H-M   'P 1'
#
loop_
_entity.id
_entity.type
_entity.pdbx_description
1 polymer ?
#
loop_
_entity_poly.entity_id
_entity_poly.type
_entity_poly.pdbx_seq_one_letter_code
_entity_poly.pdbx_strand_id
1 'polypeptide(L)'
;MTQSTMLHVRVDNEIKAQASEALAAMGLSVSDAVRILLKRVVSDQAFPLELKVPNAQTRAAMEEARAMMKARAARFDGADRLIDELEKTRQQ
;
A
#
# COMPACT_ATOMS: atom_id res chain seq x y z
N MET A 1 -22.99 -2.94 -22.49
CA MET A 1 -21.75 -2.97 -23.30
C MET A 1 -20.60 -3.16 -22.34
N THR A 2 -19.81 -4.22 -22.49
CA THR A 2 -18.64 -4.48 -21.64
C THR A 2 -17.53 -3.51 -22.03
N GLN A 3 -17.28 -2.50 -21.17
CA GLN A 3 -16.16 -1.58 -21.33
C GLN A 3 -14.89 -2.27 -20.84
N SER A 4 -14.05 -2.74 -21.77
CA SER A 4 -12.75 -3.33 -21.46
C SER A 4 -11.62 -2.45 -21.96
N THR A 5 -10.65 -2.17 -21.10
CA THR A 5 -9.41 -1.45 -21.45
C THR A 5 -8.22 -2.39 -21.32
N MET A 6 -7.24 -2.26 -22.21
CA MET A 6 -6.02 -3.07 -22.18
C MET A 6 -5.00 -2.47 -21.21
N LEU A 7 -4.40 -3.32 -20.38
CA LEU A 7 -3.32 -2.96 -19.46
C LEU A 7 -1.98 -3.42 -20.04
N HIS A 8 -1.11 -2.47 -20.37
CA HIS A 8 0.27 -2.75 -20.79
C HIS A 8 1.23 -2.61 -19.62
N VAL A 9 1.84 -3.71 -19.18
CA VAL A 9 2.87 -3.71 -18.12
C VAL A 9 4.16 -4.23 -18.70
N ARG A 10 5.26 -3.47 -18.50
CA ARG A 10 6.60 -3.95 -18.80
C ARG A 10 7.04 -4.90 -17.70
N VAL A 11 7.53 -6.06 -18.11
CA VAL A 11 8.01 -7.13 -17.24
C VAL A 11 9.22 -7.76 -17.91
N ASP A 12 10.19 -8.15 -17.10
CA ASP A 12 11.35 -8.89 -17.58
C ASP A 12 10.92 -10.21 -18.25
N ASN A 13 11.62 -10.61 -19.32
CA ASN A 13 11.22 -11.78 -20.10
C ASN A 13 11.33 -13.09 -19.30
N GLU A 14 12.33 -13.21 -18.44
CA GLU A 14 12.53 -14.39 -17.60
C GLU A 14 11.41 -14.49 -16.56
N ILE A 15 11.11 -13.37 -15.87
CA ILE A 15 10.01 -13.30 -14.91
C ILE A 15 8.68 -13.65 -15.58
N LYS A 16 8.42 -13.13 -16.79
CA LYS A 16 7.20 -13.42 -17.53
C LYS A 16 7.06 -14.92 -17.84
N ALA A 17 8.14 -15.57 -18.26
CA ALA A 17 8.15 -17.00 -18.56
C ALA A 17 7.87 -17.83 -17.30
N GLN A 18 8.62 -17.58 -16.23
CA GLN A 18 8.46 -18.28 -14.94
C GLN A 18 7.04 -18.11 -14.37
N ALA A 19 6.51 -16.88 -14.38
CA ALA A 19 5.16 -16.60 -13.90
C ALA A 19 4.09 -17.31 -14.75
N SER A 20 4.30 -17.38 -16.07
CA SER A 20 3.35 -18.05 -16.97
C SER A 20 3.31 -19.56 -16.72
N GLU A 21 4.47 -20.19 -16.51
CA GLU A 21 4.56 -21.62 -16.18
C GLU A 21 3.92 -21.92 -14.82
N ALA A 22 4.27 -21.15 -13.79
CA ALA A 22 3.73 -21.33 -12.44
C ALA A 22 2.20 -21.17 -12.42
N LEU A 23 1.65 -20.16 -13.10
CA LEU A 23 0.20 -19.94 -13.16
C LEU A 23 -0.50 -21.01 -14.02
N ALA A 24 0.11 -21.46 -15.10
CA ALA A 24 -0.44 -22.54 -15.93
C ALA A 24 -0.54 -23.85 -15.15
N ALA A 25 0.42 -24.16 -14.27
CA ALA A 25 0.35 -25.29 -13.36
C ALA A 25 -0.85 -25.21 -12.38
N MET A 26 -1.37 -24.00 -12.14
CA MET A 26 -2.60 -23.75 -11.35
C MET A 26 -3.86 -23.63 -12.22
N GLY A 27 -3.76 -23.80 -13.54
CA GLY A 27 -4.88 -23.64 -14.48
C GLY A 27 -5.26 -22.18 -14.76
N LEU A 28 -4.36 -21.22 -14.53
CA LEU A 28 -4.59 -19.79 -14.72
C LEU A 28 -3.69 -19.21 -15.81
N SER A 29 -4.22 -18.24 -16.56
CA SER A 29 -3.38 -17.36 -17.39
C SER A 29 -2.84 -16.18 -16.56
N VAL A 30 -1.77 -15.53 -17.05
CA VAL A 30 -1.28 -14.26 -16.47
C VAL A 30 -2.40 -13.23 -16.39
N SER A 31 -3.26 -13.17 -17.41
CA SER A 31 -4.41 -12.26 -17.45
C SER A 31 -5.44 -12.57 -16.37
N ASP A 32 -5.65 -13.84 -16.02
CA ASP A 32 -6.55 -14.23 -14.92
C ASP A 32 -6.00 -13.77 -13.58
N ALA A 33 -4.71 -14.03 -13.33
CA ALA A 33 -4.04 -13.59 -12.11
C ALA A 33 -4.11 -12.07 -11.94
N VAL A 34 -3.84 -11.29 -12.99
CA VAL A 34 -3.94 -9.83 -12.97
C VAL A 34 -5.37 -9.37 -12.69
N ARG A 35 -6.39 -9.99 -13.29
CA ARG A 35 -7.79 -9.67 -13.00
C ARG A 35 -8.17 -9.95 -11.56
N ILE A 36 -7.74 -11.08 -11.01
CA ILE A 36 -7.99 -11.47 -9.61
C ILE A 36 -7.33 -10.45 -8.67
N LEU A 37 -6.07 -10.11 -8.92
CA LEU A 37 -5.33 -9.10 -8.16
C LEU A 37 -6.09 -7.78 -8.10
N LEU A 38 -6.47 -7.23 -9.27
CA LEU A 38 -7.16 -5.94 -9.33
C LEU A 38 -8.52 -5.99 -8.63
N LYS A 39 -9.29 -7.08 -8.79
CA LYS A 39 -10.55 -7.27 -8.07
C LYS A 39 -10.35 -7.29 -6.55
N ARG A 40 -9.29 -7.96 -6.07
CA ARG A 40 -9.00 -8.04 -4.64
C ARG A 40 -8.60 -6.69 -4.08
N VAL A 41 -7.78 -5.92 -4.79
CA VAL A 41 -7.42 -4.55 -4.40
C VAL A 41 -8.67 -3.66 -4.28
N VAL A 42 -9.59 -3.74 -5.24
CA VAL A 42 -10.84 -2.97 -5.19
C VAL A 42 -11.74 -3.41 -4.03
N SER A 43 -11.88 -4.73 -3.82
CA SER A 43 -12.74 -5.29 -2.77
C SER A 43 -12.24 -4.97 -1.37
N ASP A 44 -10.94 -5.11 -1.13
CA ASP A 44 -10.35 -5.01 0.21
C ASP A 44 -9.87 -3.60 0.54
N GLN A 45 -9.80 -2.71 -0.46
CA GLN A 45 -9.11 -1.41 -0.34
C GLN A 45 -7.68 -1.55 0.21
N ALA A 46 -7.05 -2.69 -0.08
CA ALA A 46 -5.74 -3.06 0.41
C ALA A 46 -4.99 -3.88 -0.63
N PHE A 47 -3.65 -3.84 -0.57
CA PHE A 47 -2.84 -4.71 -1.40
C PHE A 47 -2.89 -6.14 -0.83
N PRO A 48 -3.17 -7.18 -1.64
CA PRO A 48 -3.42 -8.53 -1.13
C PRO A 48 -2.17 -9.30 -0.69
N LEU A 49 -1.01 -8.64 -0.70
CA LEU A 49 0.22 -9.14 -0.09
C LEU A 49 0.62 -8.19 1.02
N GLU A 50 1.13 -8.75 2.12
CA GLU A 50 1.63 -7.96 3.24
C GLU A 50 2.82 -7.09 2.77
N LEU A 51 2.64 -5.77 2.81
CA LEU A 51 3.72 -4.82 2.52
C LEU A 51 4.60 -4.66 3.77
N LYS A 52 5.66 -5.47 3.87
CA LYS A 52 6.55 -5.51 5.04
C LYS A 52 7.41 -4.27 5.23
N VAL A 53 7.68 -3.51 4.17
CA VAL A 53 8.55 -2.33 4.22
C VAL A 53 7.71 -1.07 4.01
N PRO A 54 7.58 -0.19 5.01
CA PRO A 54 6.89 1.09 4.86
C PRO A 54 7.53 1.91 3.75
N ASN A 55 6.76 2.68 2.99
CA ASN A 55 7.29 3.53 1.92
C ASN A 55 8.16 4.68 2.49
N ALA A 56 8.84 5.42 1.62
CA ALA A 56 9.75 6.49 2.04
C ALA A 56 9.08 7.56 2.92
N GLN A 57 7.85 7.96 2.58
CA GLN A 57 7.09 8.94 3.34
C GLN A 57 6.74 8.42 4.73
N THR A 58 6.23 7.19 4.84
CA THR A 58 5.91 6.57 6.14
C THR A 58 7.16 6.42 7.00
N ARG A 59 8.31 6.05 6.40
CA ARG A 59 9.58 5.98 7.12
C ARG A 59 10.02 7.35 7.65
N ALA A 60 9.90 8.41 6.84
CA ALA A 60 10.24 9.76 7.28
C ALA A 60 9.35 10.22 8.45
N ALA A 61 8.04 10.01 8.36
CA ALA A 61 7.10 10.31 9.44
C ALA A 61 7.40 9.52 10.72
N MET A 62 7.82 8.25 10.61
CA MET A 62 8.23 7.45 11.76
C MET A 62 9.51 7.99 12.43
N GLU A 63 10.51 8.42 11.65
CA GLU A 63 11.72 9.03 12.18
C GLU A 63 11.43 10.37 12.87
N GLU A 64 10.58 11.20 12.27
CA GLU A 64 10.10 12.44 12.87
C GLU A 64 9.40 12.18 14.22
N ALA A 65 8.45 11.24 14.25
CA ALA A 65 7.75 10.85 15.46
C ALA A 65 8.72 10.34 16.56
N ARG A 66 9.73 9.55 16.19
CA ARG A 66 10.78 9.08 17.12
C ARG A 66 11.60 10.24 17.68
N ALA A 67 11.96 11.21 16.84
CA ALA A 67 12.69 12.40 17.27
C ALA A 67 11.86 13.25 18.25
N MET A 68 10.57 13.48 17.95
CA MET A 68 9.64 14.20 18.85
C MET A 68 9.49 13.50 20.20
N MET A 69 9.31 12.17 20.19
CA MET A 69 9.24 11.37 21.42
C MET A 69 10.51 11.50 22.27
N LYS A 70 11.69 11.47 21.65
CA LYS A 70 12.99 11.63 22.34
C LYS A 70 13.13 13.04 22.94
N ALA A 71 12.69 14.06 22.21
CA ALA A 71 12.68 15.44 22.67
C ALA A 71 11.61 15.72 23.76
N ARG A 72 10.72 14.75 24.03
CA ARG A 72 9.50 14.93 24.85
C ARG A 72 8.59 16.06 24.36
N ALA A 73 8.72 16.44 23.09
CA ALA A 73 7.80 17.35 22.41
C ALA A 73 6.55 16.56 22.01
N ALA A 74 5.35 17.14 22.17
CA ALA A 74 4.05 16.51 21.91
C ALA A 74 3.64 15.38 22.88
N ARG A 75 3.80 15.61 24.19
CA ARG A 75 3.11 14.82 25.22
C ARG A 75 1.81 15.52 25.62
N PHE A 76 0.76 14.74 25.76
CA PHE A 76 -0.56 15.22 26.20
C PHE A 76 -0.98 14.43 27.43
N ASP A 77 -1.65 15.11 28.37
CA ASP A 77 -2.17 14.53 29.61
C ASP A 77 -3.55 13.88 29.44
N GLY A 78 -4.16 14.00 28.26
CA GLY A 78 -5.44 13.38 27.93
C GLY A 78 -5.72 13.42 26.42
N ALA A 79 -6.72 12.64 26.00
CA ALA A 79 -7.13 12.54 24.59
C ALA A 79 -7.67 13.86 24.05
N ASP A 80 -8.40 14.63 24.86
CA ASP A 80 -9.00 15.91 24.43
C ASP A 80 -7.92 16.90 23.97
N ARG A 81 -6.85 17.07 24.76
CA ARG A 81 -5.74 17.97 24.41
C ARG A 81 -4.95 17.50 23.19
N LEU A 82 -4.84 16.19 22.97
CA LEU A 82 -4.23 15.64 21.76
C LEU A 82 -5.05 16.02 20.52
N ILE A 83 -6.38 15.82 20.59
CA ILE A 83 -7.29 16.09 19.47
C ILE A 83 -7.32 17.59 19.15
N ASP A 84 -7.41 18.46 20.16
CA ASP A 84 -7.40 19.93 19.99
C ASP A 84 -6.16 20.41 19.22
N GLU A 85 -4.97 19.89 19.54
CA GLU A 85 -3.72 20.28 18.86
C GLU A 85 -3.61 19.73 17.43
N LEU A 86 -4.12 18.52 17.18
CA LEU A 86 -4.22 17.97 15.83
C LEU A 86 -5.14 18.81 14.95
N GLU A 87 -6.28 19.27 15.48
CA GLU A 87 -7.22 20.12 14.75
C GLU A 87 -6.63 21.49 14.42
N LYS A 88 -5.84 22.09 15.33
CA LYS A 88 -5.12 23.35 15.07
C LYS A 88 -4.04 23.18 13.98
N THR A 89 -3.34 22.06 13.99
CA THR A 89 -2.28 21.76 13.02
C THR A 89 -2.85 21.48 11.62
N ARG A 90 -4.04 20.87 11.53
CA ARG A 90 -4.75 20.62 10.26
C ARG A 90 -5.19 21.90 9.54
N GLN A 91 -5.35 23.00 10.26
CA GLN A 91 -5.83 24.29 9.73
C GLN A 91 -4.71 25.24 9.28
N GLN A 92 -3.45 24.83 9.44
CA GLN A 92 -2.25 25.54 8.96
C GLN A 92 -1.73 24.92 7.67
#